data_AF-A0A699S994-F1
#
_entry.id   AF-A0A699S994-F1
#
_cell.length_a   1.000
_cell.length_b   1.000
_cell.length_c   1.000
_cell.angle_alpha   90.00
_cell.angle_beta   90.00
_cell.angle_gamma   90.00
#
_symmetry.space_group_name_H-M   'P 1'
#
loop_
_entity.id
_entity.type
_entity.pdbx_description
1 polymer ?
#
loop_
_entity_poly.entity_id
_entity_poly.type
_entity_poly.pdbx_seq_one_letter_code
_entity_poly.pdbx_strand_id
1 'polypeptide(L)'
;MIKDNVDAAIAAERARQANVRNDASGSRPARGQDVAPAVRECTFAGFMKCNPTAFRSTKGAVELMRWFEKTESAFDISKCTESKKVRFAAATLQGPALTWWISKTSTIGLDTVNRMPWTKMKQLIY
;
A
#
# COMPACT_ATOMS: atom_id res chain seq x y z
N MET A 1 -10.72 -27.17 3.38
CA MET A 1 -9.31 -27.51 3.09
C MET A 1 -8.48 -26.33 2.58
N ILE A 2 -8.83 -25.65 1.47
CA ILE A 2 -8.05 -24.47 1.01
C ILE A 2 -8.20 -23.27 1.96
N LYS A 3 -9.42 -23.01 2.44
CA LYS A 3 -9.72 -21.89 3.34
C LYS A 3 -8.98 -21.98 4.67
N ASP A 4 -8.94 -23.18 5.26
CA ASP A 4 -8.30 -23.44 6.56
C ASP A 4 -6.77 -23.24 6.49
N ASN A 5 -6.15 -23.53 5.35
CA ASN A 5 -4.71 -23.30 5.13
C ASN A 5 -4.39 -21.81 4.99
N VAL A 6 -5.25 -21.05 4.30
CA VAL A 6 -5.10 -19.59 4.17
C VAL A 6 -5.28 -18.92 5.54
N ASP A 7 -6.28 -19.33 6.32
CA ASP A 7 -6.53 -18.78 7.65
C ASP A 7 -5.37 -19.08 8.62
N ALA A 8 -4.82 -20.30 8.56
CA ALA A 8 -3.64 -20.67 9.35
C ALA A 8 -2.38 -19.87 8.95
N ALA A 9 -2.16 -19.64 7.65
CA ALA A 9 -1.03 -18.84 7.17
C ALA A 9 -1.15 -17.37 7.59
N ILE A 10 -2.36 -16.79 7.55
CA ILE A 10 -2.61 -15.42 8.03
C ILE A 10 -2.38 -15.33 9.54
N ALA A 11 -2.81 -16.33 10.31
CA ALA A 11 -2.61 -16.37 11.76
C ALA A 11 -1.11 -16.44 12.12
N ALA A 12 -0.35 -17.29 11.42
CA ALA A 12 1.09 -17.43 11.62
C ALA A 12 1.86 -16.13 11.32
N GLU A 13 1.48 -15.40 10.26
CA GLU A 13 2.14 -14.15 9.90
C GLU A 13 1.81 -13.01 10.88
N ARG A 14 0.58 -12.97 11.42
CA ARG A 14 0.21 -12.04 12.50
C ARG A 14 1.02 -12.26 13.77
N ALA A 15 1.23 -13.53 14.15
CA ALA A 15 2.05 -13.88 15.31
C ALA A 15 3.51 -13.43 15.14
N ARG A 16 4.07 -13.55 13.92
CA ARG A 16 5.42 -13.06 13.61
C ARG A 16 5.55 -11.55 13.72
N GLN A 17 4.55 -10.79 13.26
CA GLN A 17 4.56 -9.32 13.34
C GLN A 17 4.31 -8.78 14.76
N ALA A 18 3.57 -9.50 15.60
CA ALA A 18 3.37 -9.13 17.00
C ALA A 18 4.70 -9.13 17.79
N ASN A 19 5.60 -10.05 17.47
CA ASN A 19 6.91 -10.17 18.13
C ASN A 19 7.89 -9.03 17.77
N VAL A 20 7.65 -8.30 16.67
CA VAL A 20 8.47 -7.17 16.22
C VAL A 20 8.02 -5.83 16.84
N ARG A 21 6.80 -5.74 17.39
CA ARG A 21 6.20 -4.48 17.86
C ARG A 21 6.56 -4.08 19.30
N ASN A 22 7.34 -4.87 20.02
CA ASN A 22 7.60 -4.63 21.44
C ASN A 22 8.69 -3.56 21.74
N ASP A 23 9.33 -2.96 20.73
CA ASP A 23 10.35 -1.91 20.91
C ASP A 23 9.89 -0.48 20.57
N ALA A 24 8.58 -0.20 20.58
CA ALA A 24 8.07 1.17 20.42
C ALA A 24 7.28 1.62 21.64
N SER A 25 7.91 1.59 22.82
CA SER A 25 7.45 2.36 23.98
C SER A 25 8.13 3.73 23.95
N GLY A 26 7.35 4.79 23.76
CA GLY A 26 7.90 6.15 23.61
C GLY A 26 6.84 7.24 23.74
N SER A 27 6.45 7.49 24.98
CA SER A 27 6.14 8.82 25.55
C SER A 27 5.08 9.71 24.89
N ARG A 28 3.95 9.84 25.57
CA ARG A 28 2.95 10.90 25.40
C ARG A 28 3.48 12.20 26.03
N PRO A 29 3.46 13.37 25.35
CA PRO A 29 3.47 14.65 26.04
C PRO A 29 2.10 15.34 25.92
N ALA A 30 1.69 15.92 27.05
CA ALA A 30 0.55 16.80 27.15
C ALA A 30 0.88 18.22 26.63
N ARG A 31 -0.13 18.82 26.00
CA ARG A 31 -0.48 20.26 26.02
C ARG A 31 0.52 21.27 25.43
N GLY A 32 0.13 21.81 24.27
CA GLY A 32 0.20 23.25 23.96
C GLY A 32 1.53 23.80 23.46
N GLN A 33 1.80 23.66 22.16
CA GLN A 33 2.70 24.55 21.42
C GLN A 33 2.15 24.74 20.00
N ASP A 34 2.02 25.99 19.57
CA ASP A 34 1.79 26.39 18.17
C ASP A 34 3.02 26.00 17.33
N VAL A 35 3.15 24.70 17.08
CA VAL A 35 4.07 24.16 16.09
C VAL A 35 3.42 24.40 14.75
N ALA A 36 4.09 25.14 13.85
CA ALA A 36 3.70 25.23 12.44
C ALA A 36 3.24 23.84 11.98
N PRO A 37 2.06 23.69 11.35
CA PRO A 37 1.45 22.38 11.20
C PRO A 37 2.46 21.46 10.53
N ALA A 38 2.91 20.43 11.27
CA ALA A 38 3.80 19.43 10.74
C ALA A 38 3.23 19.01 9.39
N VAL A 39 4.05 19.08 8.33
CA VAL A 39 3.64 18.72 6.97
C VAL A 39 2.87 17.42 7.10
N ARG A 40 1.56 17.47 6.86
CA ARG A 40 0.68 16.34 7.14
C ARG A 40 1.10 15.24 6.19
N GLU A 41 1.88 14.29 6.69
CA GLU A 41 2.28 13.17 5.90
C GLU A 41 1.04 12.45 5.36
N CYS A 42 1.07 12.09 4.07
CA CYS A 42 0.06 11.23 3.50
C CYS A 42 -0.13 9.98 4.36
N THR A 43 -1.39 9.73 4.72
CA THR A 43 -1.84 8.52 5.38
C THR A 43 -2.63 7.66 4.40
N PHE A 44 -2.73 6.35 4.67
CA PHE A 44 -3.56 5.47 3.85
C PHE A 44 -5.03 5.95 3.83
N ALA A 45 -5.54 6.42 4.97
CA ALA A 45 -6.88 7.00 5.06
C ALA A 45 -7.05 8.26 4.18
N GLY A 46 -6.05 9.14 4.17
CA GLY A 46 -6.05 10.32 3.29
C GLY A 46 -6.05 9.95 1.80
N PHE A 47 -5.25 8.95 1.43
CA PHE A 47 -5.27 8.38 0.08
C PHE A 47 -6.64 7.79 -0.28
N MET A 48 -7.22 6.96 0.59
CA MET A 48 -8.54 6.35 0.34
C MET A 48 -9.67 7.38 0.27
N LYS A 49 -9.57 8.50 1.00
CA LYS A 49 -10.53 9.61 0.92
C LYS A 49 -10.53 10.29 -0.46
N CYS A 50 -9.45 10.16 -1.24
CA CYS A 50 -9.39 10.61 -2.64
C CYS A 50 -10.13 9.66 -3.60
N ASN A 51 -10.76 8.60 -3.08
CA ASN A 51 -11.49 7.59 -3.83
C ASN A 51 -10.68 6.99 -5.00
N PRO A 52 -9.54 6.35 -4.70
CA PRO A 52 -8.70 5.76 -5.72
C PRO A 52 -9.46 4.65 -6.44
N THR A 53 -9.25 4.52 -7.75
CA THR A 53 -9.94 3.52 -8.56
C THR A 53 -9.34 2.14 -8.33
N ALA A 54 -10.18 1.11 -8.25
CA ALA A 54 -9.71 -0.27 -8.16
C ALA A 54 -9.35 -0.85 -9.54
N PHE A 55 -8.34 -1.72 -9.61
CA PHE A 55 -7.90 -2.36 -10.86
C PHE A 55 -7.96 -3.89 -10.78
N ARG A 56 -8.59 -4.51 -11.78
CA ARG A 56 -8.84 -5.98 -11.84
C ARG A 56 -8.04 -6.73 -12.91
N SER A 57 -7.16 -6.05 -13.65
CA SER A 57 -6.41 -6.54 -14.84
C SER A 57 -7.19 -7.10 -16.03
N THR A 58 -8.48 -7.39 -15.90
CA THR A 58 -9.32 -7.94 -16.99
C THR A 58 -9.81 -6.90 -18.01
N LYS A 59 -9.37 -5.64 -17.91
CA LYS A 59 -10.00 -4.50 -18.59
C LYS A 59 -9.17 -3.87 -19.73
N GLY A 60 -8.03 -4.46 -20.07
CA GLY A 60 -7.16 -4.00 -21.16
C GLY A 60 -6.35 -2.73 -20.85
N ALA A 61 -5.54 -2.29 -21.81
CA ALA A 61 -4.54 -1.23 -21.65
C ALA A 61 -5.15 0.15 -21.30
N VAL A 62 -6.31 0.51 -21.88
CA VAL A 62 -6.97 1.79 -21.61
C VAL A 62 -7.37 1.95 -20.15
N GLU A 63 -7.93 0.89 -19.56
CA GLU A 63 -8.36 0.92 -18.16
C GLU A 63 -7.16 0.85 -17.20
N LEU A 64 -6.05 0.22 -17.61
CA LEU A 64 -4.79 0.30 -16.89
C LEU A 64 -4.24 1.74 -16.88
N MET A 65 -4.22 2.42 -18.02
CA MET A 65 -3.77 3.81 -18.10
C MET A 65 -4.65 4.74 -17.24
N ARG A 66 -5.98 4.62 -17.34
CA ARG A 66 -6.91 5.39 -16.48
C ARG A 66 -6.67 5.11 -15.00
N TRP A 67 -6.35 3.88 -14.63
CA TRP A 67 -6.02 3.54 -13.25
C TRP A 67 -4.74 4.23 -12.79
N PHE A 68 -3.68 4.24 -13.61
CA PHE A 68 -2.44 4.96 -13.29
C PHE A 68 -2.68 6.45 -13.09
N GLU A 69 -3.35 7.12 -14.03
CA GLU A 69 -3.64 8.56 -13.96
C GLU A 69 -4.42 8.94 -12.70
N LYS A 70 -5.49 8.19 -12.38
CA LYS A 70 -6.31 8.45 -11.19
C LYS A 70 -5.54 8.18 -9.90
N THR A 71 -4.71 7.14 -9.88
CA THR A 71 -3.90 6.80 -8.70
C THR A 71 -2.82 7.85 -8.47
N GLU A 72 -2.19 8.36 -9.54
CA GLU A 72 -1.21 9.45 -9.47
C GLU A 72 -1.84 10.76 -9.00
N SER A 73 -3.04 11.08 -9.48
CA SER A 73 -3.83 12.22 -8.98
C SER A 73 -4.13 12.08 -7.48
N ALA A 74 -4.56 10.90 -7.03
CA ALA A 74 -4.79 10.64 -5.61
C ALA A 74 -3.51 10.81 -4.77
N PHE A 75 -2.34 10.37 -5.27
CA PHE A 75 -1.07 10.58 -4.59
C PHE A 75 -0.70 12.05 -4.45
N ASP A 76 -0.93 12.86 -5.48
CA ASP A 76 -0.63 14.30 -5.41
C ASP A 76 -1.59 15.03 -4.46
N ILE A 77 -2.89 14.76 -4.54
CA ILE A 77 -3.91 15.37 -3.66
C ILE A 77 -3.62 15.04 -2.18
N SER A 78 -3.30 13.78 -1.89
CA SER A 78 -3.00 13.32 -0.54
C SER A 78 -1.54 13.56 -0.11
N LYS A 79 -0.70 14.11 -1.00
CA LYS A 79 0.72 14.42 -0.78
C LYS A 79 1.56 13.21 -0.35
N CYS A 80 1.40 12.08 -1.07
CA CYS A 80 2.12 10.85 -0.76
C CYS A 80 3.57 10.87 -1.19
N THR A 81 4.43 10.53 -0.23
CA THR A 81 5.85 10.27 -0.47
C THR A 81 6.03 9.04 -1.34
N GLU A 82 7.13 9.00 -2.09
CA GLU A 82 7.42 7.89 -3.01
C GLU A 82 7.39 6.52 -2.31
N SER A 83 7.89 6.45 -1.08
CA SER A 83 7.91 5.25 -0.23
C SER A 83 6.52 4.67 0.11
N LYS A 84 5.45 5.47 0.02
CA LYS A 84 4.08 5.04 0.36
C LYS A 84 3.27 4.66 -0.89
N LYS A 85 3.65 5.15 -2.07
CA LYS A 85 2.87 5.01 -3.31
C LYS A 85 2.60 3.56 -3.68
N VAL A 86 3.63 2.73 -3.77
CA VAL A 86 3.49 1.32 -4.17
C VAL A 86 2.56 0.57 -3.24
N ARG A 87 2.75 0.71 -1.91
CA ARG A 87 1.90 0.04 -0.91
C ARG A 87 0.45 0.49 -0.99
N PHE A 88 0.20 1.77 -1.27
CA PHE A 88 -1.16 2.32 -1.33
C PHE A 88 -1.85 1.95 -2.64
N ALA A 89 -1.16 2.03 -3.78
CA ALA A 89 -1.68 1.54 -5.06
C ALA A 89 -2.00 0.04 -5.02
N ALA A 90 -1.10 -0.76 -4.43
CA ALA A 90 -1.31 -2.21 -4.28
C ALA A 90 -2.62 -2.56 -3.55
N ALA A 91 -3.03 -1.74 -2.58
CA ALA A 91 -4.28 -1.93 -1.85
C ALA A 91 -5.54 -1.69 -2.71
N THR A 92 -5.40 -1.10 -3.90
CA THR A 92 -6.50 -0.88 -4.86
C THR A 92 -6.58 -1.98 -5.93
N LEU A 93 -5.60 -2.90 -5.96
CA LEU A 93 -5.64 -4.06 -6.85
C LEU A 93 -6.69 -5.06 -6.37
N GLN A 94 -7.41 -5.66 -7.30
CA GLN A 94 -8.47 -6.62 -7.04
C GLN A 94 -8.41 -7.78 -8.02
N GLY A 95 -9.04 -8.91 -7.67
CA GLY A 95 -9.15 -10.06 -8.57
C GLY A 95 -7.79 -10.53 -9.10
N PRO A 96 -7.66 -10.82 -10.41
CA PRO A 96 -6.41 -11.33 -10.98
C PRO A 96 -5.21 -10.39 -10.80
N ALA A 97 -5.41 -9.06 -10.78
CA ALA A 97 -4.34 -8.10 -10.53
C ALA A 97 -3.76 -8.24 -9.11
N LEU A 98 -4.61 -8.45 -8.11
CA LEU A 98 -4.19 -8.69 -6.74
C LEU A 98 -3.44 -10.02 -6.60
N THR A 99 -3.96 -11.08 -7.23
CA THR A 99 -3.28 -12.40 -7.25
C THR A 99 -1.89 -12.30 -7.84
N TRP A 100 -1.74 -11.61 -8.98
CA TRP A 100 -0.45 -11.35 -9.60
C TRP A 100 0.48 -10.57 -8.68
N TRP A 101 0.00 -9.51 -8.02
CA TRP A 101 0.81 -8.70 -7.12
C TRP A 101 1.31 -9.49 -5.90
N ILE A 102 0.47 -10.35 -5.32
CA ILE A 102 0.85 -11.24 -4.22
C ILE A 102 1.98 -12.16 -4.67
N SER A 103 1.84 -12.83 -5.83
CA SER A 103 2.88 -13.69 -6.39
C SER A 103 4.18 -12.91 -6.63
N LYS A 104 4.09 -11.70 -7.21
CA LYS A 104 5.25 -10.84 -7.46
C LYS A 104 5.96 -10.44 -6.17
N THR A 105 5.20 -10.15 -5.11
CA THR A 105 5.73 -9.83 -3.78
C THR A 105 6.43 -11.03 -3.14
N SER A 106 5.90 -12.24 -3.31
CA SER A 106 6.55 -13.48 -2.85
C SER A 106 7.89 -13.73 -3.56
N THR A 107 8.00 -13.42 -4.86
CA THR A 107 9.25 -13.61 -5.62
C THR A 107 10.30 -12.54 -5.31
N ILE A 108 9.91 -11.27 -5.20
CA ILE A 108 10.85 -10.14 -5.06
C ILE A 108 11.18 -9.85 -3.58
N GLY A 109 10.30 -10.26 -2.67
CA GLY A 109 10.37 -9.95 -1.23
C GLY A 109 9.61 -8.67 -0.88
N LEU A 110 8.94 -8.69 0.28
CA LEU A 110 8.09 -7.60 0.75
C LEU A 110 8.86 -6.29 0.95
N ASP A 111 10.06 -6.35 1.54
CA ASP A 111 10.86 -5.15 1.80
C ASP A 111 11.33 -4.48 0.51
N THR A 112 11.74 -5.28 -0.46
CA THR A 112 12.14 -4.80 -1.79
C THR A 112 10.98 -4.14 -2.50
N VAL A 113 9.79 -4.75 -2.48
CA VAL A 113 8.57 -4.19 -3.07
C VAL A 113 8.14 -2.90 -2.38
N ASN A 114 8.26 -2.80 -1.05
CA ASN A 114 7.91 -1.59 -0.31
C ASN A 114 8.88 -0.42 -0.57
N ARG A 115 10.13 -0.69 -0.96
CA ARG A 115 11.13 0.32 -1.30
C ARG A 115 11.14 0.68 -2.79
N MET A 116 10.41 -0.08 -3.60
CA MET A 116 10.33 0.12 -5.04
C MET A 116 9.67 1.48 -5.36
N PRO A 117 10.22 2.26 -6.30
CA PRO A 117 9.54 3.47 -6.76
C PRO A 117 8.29 3.11 -7.56
N TRP A 118 7.30 4.01 -7.57
CA TRP A 118 6.05 3.84 -8.30
C TRP A 118 6.29 3.57 -9.80
N THR A 119 7.26 4.26 -10.41
CA THR A 119 7.65 4.05 -11.81
C THR A 119 8.01 2.60 -12.11
N LYS A 120 8.68 1.91 -11.17
CA LYS A 120 9.04 0.52 -11.34
C LYS A 120 7.83 -0.41 -11.19
N MET A 121 6.88 -0.10 -10.30
CA MET A 121 5.60 -0.83 -10.25
C MET A 121 4.84 -0.71 -11.58
N LYS A 122 4.79 0.50 -12.18
CA LYS A 122 4.15 0.69 -13.49
C LYS A 122 4.77 -0.19 -14.58
N GLN A 123 6.11 -0.27 -14.62
CA GLN A 123 6.83 -1.14 -15.56
C GLN A 123 6.57 -2.65 -15.35
N LEU A 124 6.19 -3.06 -14.14
CA LEU A 124 5.88 -4.46 -13.86
C LEU A 124 4.46 -4.85 -14.25
N ILE A 125 3.53 -3.89 -14.22
CA ILE A 125 2.10 -4.10 -14.52
C ILE A 125 1.80 -3.97 -16.02
N TYR A 126 2.60 -3.17 -16.73
CA TYR A 126 2.53 -3.02 -18.19
C TYR A 126 3.07 -4.28 -18.88
#